data_AF-A0A218ZT69-F1
#
_entry.id   AF-A0A218ZT69-F1
#
_cell.length_a   1.000
_cell.length_b   1.000
_cell.length_c   1.000
_cell.angle_alpha   90.00
_cell.angle_beta   90.00
_cell.angle_gamma   90.00
#
_symmetry.space_group_name_H-M   'P 1'
#
loop_
_entity.id
_entity.type
_entity.pdbx_description
1 polymer ?
#
loop_
_entity_poly.entity_id
_entity_poly.type
_entity_poly.pdbx_seq_one_letter_code
_entity_poly.pdbx_strand_id
1 'polypeptide(L)'
;MIIREVEFLDQRFVVRKPAGKVQQAVSAITVKAANAPQYGKNVVSYTLNNSSSKYTACVLYRGVKNISPPYYFGNAFYAVYTGKINGQSSAFWLASDIVSAATPSGPGSSYALAPLNIGTGKDLACFVFGIPPGSTVEILEGGIPDASQINPLIPYEVVPGIPGDFCIAYNEQAVKQYILQTGYSVTPPANPFTEKTVLLNPTQKGVPENEIYSGQNVTAGSCDRTQ
;
A
#
# COMPACT_ATOMS: atom_id res chain seq x y z
N MET A 1 -5.74 -14.58 0.93
CA MET A 1 -4.67 -14.24 0.00
C MET A 1 -3.52 -13.60 0.76
N ILE A 2 -2.29 -14.09 0.57
CA ILE A 2 -1.08 -13.41 1.03
C ILE A 2 -0.71 -12.39 -0.06
N ILE A 3 -0.50 -11.12 0.31
CA ILE A 3 -0.07 -10.10 -0.64
C ILE A 3 1.35 -10.44 -1.08
N ARG A 4 1.63 -10.36 -2.38
CA ARG A 4 2.89 -10.79 -2.97
C ARG A 4 3.42 -9.64 -3.82
N GLU A 5 4.36 -8.84 -3.30
CA GLU A 5 4.89 -7.67 -4.02
C GLU A 5 6.36 -7.78 -4.40
N VAL A 6 7.20 -8.39 -3.56
CA VAL A 6 8.66 -8.24 -3.66
C VAL A 6 9.31 -9.22 -4.64
N GLU A 7 8.75 -10.42 -4.80
CA GLU A 7 9.08 -11.34 -5.90
C GLU A 7 8.81 -10.71 -7.29
N PHE A 8 8.11 -9.56 -7.32
CA PHE A 8 7.47 -9.01 -8.53
C PHE A 8 8.08 -7.70 -9.03
N LEU A 9 9.17 -7.24 -8.40
CA LEU A 9 9.82 -5.97 -8.71
C LEU A 9 11.01 -6.19 -9.64
N ASP A 10 10.86 -5.86 -10.93
CA ASP A 10 11.99 -5.82 -11.86
C ASP A 10 12.82 -4.55 -11.62
N GLN A 11 14.11 -4.73 -11.29
CA GLN A 11 15.04 -3.65 -10.99
C GLN A 11 15.20 -2.62 -12.12
N ARG A 12 14.82 -2.95 -13.37
CA ARG A 12 14.90 -2.06 -14.53
C ARG A 12 13.82 -0.98 -14.57
N PHE A 13 12.69 -1.17 -13.87
CA PHE A 13 11.57 -0.22 -13.90
C PHE A 13 11.56 0.74 -12.71
N VAL A 14 12.48 0.54 -11.77
CA VAL A 14 12.63 1.33 -10.57
C VAL A 14 13.13 2.74 -10.91
N VAL A 15 12.26 3.74 -10.77
CA VAL A 15 12.68 5.15 -10.78
C VAL A 15 13.31 5.49 -9.44
N ARG A 16 14.65 5.63 -9.41
CA ARG A 16 15.37 6.04 -8.20
C ARG A 16 15.34 7.57 -8.08
N LYS A 17 14.40 8.12 -7.34
CA LYS A 17 14.59 9.46 -6.76
C LYS A 17 15.33 9.30 -5.42
N PRO A 18 16.36 10.12 -5.14
CA PRO A 18 16.99 10.14 -3.83
C PRO A 18 15.92 10.54 -2.80
N ALA A 19 15.67 9.65 -1.84
CA ALA A 19 14.81 9.97 -0.71
C ALA A 19 15.40 11.18 0.02
N GLY A 20 14.61 12.25 0.17
CA GLY A 20 14.93 13.34 1.09
C GLY A 20 15.17 12.78 2.49
N LYS A 21 15.89 13.53 3.34
CA LYS A 21 16.08 13.15 4.74
C LYS A 21 14.71 12.95 5.40
N VAL A 22 14.34 11.70 5.65
CA VAL A 22 13.11 11.34 6.35
C VAL A 22 13.27 11.74 7.81
N GLN A 23 12.57 12.77 8.23
CA GLN A 23 12.47 13.13 9.65
C GLN A 23 11.39 12.24 10.26
N GLN A 24 11.82 11.18 10.95
CA GLN A 24 10.90 10.25 11.60
C GLN A 24 10.26 10.97 12.81
N ALA A 25 9.08 11.54 12.61
CA ALA A 25 8.29 12.03 13.73
C ALA A 25 7.83 10.83 14.59
N VAL A 26 7.63 11.08 15.89
CA VAL A 26 7.21 10.06 16.85
C VAL A 26 5.83 9.56 16.45
N SER A 27 5.74 8.31 15.97
CA SER A 27 4.47 7.63 15.75
C SER A 27 4.08 6.85 17.01
N ALA A 28 2.79 6.87 17.36
CA ALA A 28 2.19 5.98 18.34
C ALA A 28 2.07 4.53 17.84
N ILE A 29 2.30 4.32 16.53
CA ILE A 29 2.36 3.00 15.92
C ILE A 29 3.82 2.58 15.83
N THR A 30 4.12 1.43 16.41
CA THR A 30 5.39 0.74 16.18
C THR A 30 5.19 -0.42 15.22
N VAL A 31 6.20 -0.73 14.44
CA VAL A 31 6.16 -1.81 13.46
C VAL A 31 7.42 -2.65 13.52
N LYS A 32 7.25 -3.96 13.41
CA LYS A 32 8.35 -4.94 13.31
C LYS A 32 8.06 -5.90 12.18
N ALA A 33 9.11 -6.36 11.51
CA ALA A 33 9.02 -7.43 10.53
C ALA A 33 9.68 -8.70 11.09
N ALA A 34 9.08 -9.86 10.84
CA ALA A 34 9.62 -11.16 11.21
C ALA A 34 9.31 -12.20 10.12
N ASN A 35 10.21 -13.17 9.95
CA ASN A 35 9.91 -14.32 9.10
C ASN A 35 8.71 -15.08 9.68
N ALA A 36 7.77 -15.46 8.82
CA ALA A 36 6.52 -16.13 9.22
C ALA A 36 6.37 -17.48 8.49
N PRO A 37 7.31 -18.44 8.69
CA PRO A 37 7.37 -19.69 7.95
C PRO A 37 6.12 -20.57 8.13
N GLN A 38 5.37 -20.37 9.22
CA GLN A 38 4.09 -21.05 9.46
C GLN A 38 3.02 -20.73 8.41
N TYR A 39 3.14 -19.61 7.68
CA TYR A 39 2.24 -19.23 6.59
C TYR A 39 2.79 -19.55 5.20
N GLY A 40 4.00 -20.12 5.11
CA GLY A 40 4.64 -20.54 3.88
C GLY A 40 6.09 -20.09 3.77
N LYS A 41 6.79 -20.63 2.76
CA LYS A 41 8.15 -20.22 2.42
C LYS A 41 8.15 -18.78 1.88
N ASN A 42 9.18 -18.00 2.24
CA ASN A 42 9.34 -16.59 1.84
C ASN A 42 8.17 -15.69 2.25
N VAL A 43 7.59 -15.93 3.43
CA VAL A 43 6.54 -15.07 3.99
C VAL A 43 7.11 -14.28 5.17
N VAL A 44 6.81 -13.00 5.18
CA VAL A 44 7.11 -12.08 6.28
C VAL A 44 5.80 -11.62 6.91
N SER A 45 5.81 -11.53 8.23
CA SER A 45 4.79 -10.88 9.03
C SER A 45 5.27 -9.49 9.43
N TYR A 46 4.41 -8.49 9.24
CA TYR A 46 4.54 -7.15 9.81
C TYR A 46 3.59 -7.03 10.98
N THR A 47 4.15 -6.85 12.17
CA THR A 47 3.39 -6.65 13.40
C THR A 47 3.30 -5.16 13.71
N LEU A 48 2.10 -4.60 13.67
CA LEU A 48 1.84 -3.19 13.98
C LEU A 48 1.18 -3.11 15.35
N ASN A 49 1.75 -2.32 16.23
CA ASN A 49 1.24 -2.12 17.59
C ASN A 49 0.83 -0.66 17.79
N ASN A 50 -0.42 -0.44 18.17
CA ASN A 50 -0.95 0.86 18.56
C ASN A 50 -1.00 0.93 20.10
N SER A 51 -0.06 1.66 20.70
CA SER A 51 -0.01 1.85 22.16
C SER A 51 -0.93 2.97 22.66
N SER A 52 -1.65 3.64 21.77
CA SER A 52 -2.57 4.72 22.14
C SER A 52 -3.92 4.21 22.61
N SER A 53 -4.71 5.09 23.24
CA SER A 53 -6.09 4.84 23.64
C SER A 53 -7.12 5.10 22.54
N LYS A 54 -6.68 5.44 21.31
CA LYS A 54 -7.54 5.77 20.19
C LYS A 54 -7.37 4.78 19.06
N TYR A 55 -8.41 4.66 18.23
CA TYR A 55 -8.28 3.96 16.96
C TYR A 55 -7.37 4.82 16.07
N THR A 56 -6.34 4.20 15.52
CA THR A 56 -5.35 4.88 14.68
C THR A 56 -5.21 4.12 13.38
N ALA A 57 -4.78 4.79 12.33
CA ALA A 57 -4.35 4.10 11.13
C ALA A 57 -3.03 4.62 10.62
N CYS A 58 -2.36 3.78 9.85
CA CYS A 58 -1.17 4.16 9.15
C CYS A 58 -1.14 3.61 7.72
N VAL A 59 -0.26 4.21 6.95
CA VAL A 59 0.29 3.65 5.71
C VAL A 59 1.72 3.21 6.01
N LEU A 60 2.15 2.09 5.45
CA LEU A 60 3.47 1.53 5.74
C LEU A 60 4.46 1.83 4.61
N TYR A 61 5.46 2.67 4.88
CA TYR A 61 6.57 2.92 3.98
C TYR A 61 7.69 1.93 4.27
N ARG A 62 8.02 1.07 3.30
CA ARG A 62 9.02 0.03 3.50
C ARG A 62 9.89 -0.22 2.27
N GLY A 63 11.13 -0.63 2.51
CA GLY A 63 12.06 -1.05 1.45
C GLY A 63 12.51 -2.49 1.66
N VAL A 64 12.92 -3.14 0.57
CA VAL A 64 13.60 -4.44 0.65
C VAL A 64 14.97 -4.31 0.01
N LYS A 65 15.99 -4.52 0.83
CA LYS A 65 17.40 -4.34 0.47
C LYS A 65 17.72 -5.08 -0.82
N ASN A 66 18.37 -4.37 -1.75
CA ASN A 66 18.78 -4.88 -3.06
C ASN A 66 17.64 -5.35 -3.98
N ILE A 67 16.37 -5.14 -3.62
CA ILE A 67 15.23 -5.50 -4.48
C ILE A 67 14.53 -4.24 -4.98
N SER A 68 14.22 -3.32 -4.07
CA SER A 68 13.48 -2.12 -4.41
C SER A 68 13.96 -0.91 -3.61
N PRO A 69 13.77 0.32 -4.13
CA PRO A 69 13.78 1.47 -3.27
C PRO A 69 12.62 1.32 -2.27
N PRO A 70 12.63 2.08 -1.19
CA PRO A 70 11.49 2.09 -0.29
C PRO A 70 10.29 2.74 -0.97
N TYR A 71 9.09 2.22 -0.71
CA TYR A 71 7.81 2.71 -1.25
C TYR A 71 6.66 2.34 -0.29
N TYR A 72 5.46 2.87 -0.50
CA TYR A 72 4.30 2.51 0.32
C TYR A 72 3.70 1.16 -0.06
N PHE A 73 3.40 0.35 0.95
CA PHE A 73 2.73 -0.93 0.75
C PHE A 73 1.44 -0.77 -0.08
N GLY A 74 1.23 -1.64 -1.07
CA GLY A 74 0.08 -1.60 -1.96
C GLY A 74 0.28 -0.73 -3.20
N ASN A 75 1.21 0.24 -3.18
CA ASN A 75 1.38 1.20 -4.27
C ASN A 75 1.81 0.54 -5.60
N ALA A 76 2.66 -0.49 -5.54
CA ALA A 76 3.19 -1.12 -6.74
C ALA A 76 2.10 -1.72 -7.66
N PHE A 77 1.07 -2.31 -7.06
CA PHE A 77 0.10 -3.16 -7.76
C PHE A 77 -1.36 -2.89 -7.33
N TYR A 78 -1.71 -1.69 -6.85
CA TYR A 78 -3.05 -1.41 -6.34
C TYR A 78 -4.17 -1.78 -7.33
N ALA A 79 -3.97 -1.58 -8.64
CA ALA A 79 -4.95 -1.93 -9.68
C ALA A 79 -5.19 -3.44 -9.80
N VAL A 80 -4.19 -4.25 -9.46
CA VAL A 80 -4.34 -5.71 -9.36
C VAL A 80 -5.23 -6.06 -8.16
N TYR A 81 -5.02 -5.39 -7.02
CA TYR A 81 -5.75 -5.67 -5.79
C TYR A 81 -7.21 -5.21 -5.80
N THR A 82 -7.49 -4.07 -6.44
CA THR A 82 -8.86 -3.53 -6.60
C THR A 82 -9.60 -4.13 -7.78
N GLY A 83 -8.89 -4.69 -8.75
CA GLY A 83 -9.46 -5.51 -9.81
C GLY A 83 -9.96 -6.87 -9.29
N LYS A 84 -9.93 -7.88 -10.15
CA LYS A 84 -10.25 -9.27 -9.82
C LYS A 84 -9.03 -10.16 -10.07
N ILE A 85 -8.53 -10.79 -9.02
CA ILE A 85 -7.50 -11.82 -9.07
C ILE A 85 -8.20 -13.17 -8.94
N ASN A 86 -8.12 -14.01 -9.98
CA ASN A 86 -8.84 -15.28 -10.06
C ASN A 86 -10.35 -15.12 -9.74
N GLY A 87 -10.94 -14.01 -10.19
CA GLY A 87 -12.36 -13.69 -9.98
C GLY A 87 -12.70 -12.98 -8.66
N GLN A 88 -11.74 -12.74 -7.77
CA GLN A 88 -11.97 -12.13 -6.45
C GLN A 88 -11.20 -10.81 -6.28
N SER A 89 -11.84 -9.81 -5.69
CA SER A 89 -11.17 -8.57 -5.28
C SER A 89 -10.48 -8.77 -3.93
N SER A 90 -9.27 -8.24 -3.81
CA SER A 90 -8.42 -8.39 -2.61
C SER A 90 -8.21 -7.09 -1.85
N ALA A 91 -8.72 -6.00 -2.39
CA ALA A 91 -8.76 -4.70 -1.76
C ALA A 91 -10.01 -3.94 -2.18
N PHE A 92 -10.38 -2.96 -1.37
CA PHE A 92 -11.46 -2.03 -1.63
C PHE A 92 -10.99 -0.60 -1.35
N TRP A 93 -11.61 0.36 -2.00
CA TRP A 93 -11.34 1.77 -1.75
C TRP A 93 -12.05 2.24 -0.48
N LEU A 94 -11.32 2.92 0.39
CA LEU A 94 -11.84 3.41 1.66
C LEU A 94 -12.89 4.49 1.41
N ALA A 95 -14.10 4.30 1.90
CA ALA A 95 -15.24 5.16 1.55
C ALA A 95 -15.36 6.41 2.42
N SER A 96 -15.03 6.34 3.72
CA SER A 96 -15.27 7.46 4.64
C SER A 96 -14.44 7.43 5.92
N ASP A 97 -14.70 6.48 6.82
CA ASP A 97 -14.08 6.46 8.14
C ASP A 97 -12.84 5.57 8.20
N ILE A 98 -11.97 5.83 9.18
CA ILE A 98 -10.76 5.05 9.35
C ILE A 98 -11.01 3.70 10.04
N VAL A 99 -12.17 3.53 10.67
CA VAL A 99 -12.56 2.31 11.37
C VAL A 99 -12.84 1.19 10.37
N SER A 100 -13.41 1.52 9.22
CA SER A 100 -13.64 0.62 8.09
C SER A 100 -12.34 0.19 7.40
N ALA A 101 -11.20 0.85 7.68
CA ALA A 101 -9.88 0.40 7.27
C ALA A 101 -9.29 -0.70 8.19
N ALA A 102 -10.11 -1.38 8.99
CA ALA A 102 -9.66 -2.41 9.92
C ALA A 102 -8.75 -3.43 9.22
N THR A 103 -7.54 -3.58 9.77
CA THR A 103 -6.54 -4.50 9.21
C THR A 103 -7.10 -5.93 9.25
N PRO A 104 -7.10 -6.66 8.12
CA PRO A 104 -7.45 -8.08 8.07
C PRO A 104 -6.80 -8.91 9.18
N SER A 105 -7.57 -9.77 9.84
CA SER A 105 -7.07 -10.68 10.87
C SER A 105 -6.44 -11.96 10.31
N GLY A 106 -6.47 -12.16 8.99
CA GLY A 106 -5.90 -13.35 8.38
C GLY A 106 -5.94 -13.40 6.86
N PRO A 107 -5.39 -14.46 6.26
CA PRO A 107 -5.34 -14.62 4.82
C PRO A 107 -6.75 -14.74 4.23
N GLY A 108 -7.15 -13.81 3.36
CA GLY A 108 -8.39 -13.92 2.59
C GLY A 108 -9.35 -12.76 2.76
N SER A 109 -9.12 -11.88 3.73
CA SER A 109 -9.87 -10.63 3.84
C SER A 109 -9.25 -9.54 2.98
N SER A 110 -10.08 -8.57 2.60
CA SER A 110 -9.68 -7.48 1.72
C SER A 110 -9.02 -6.34 2.49
N TYR A 111 -7.98 -5.75 1.91
CA TYR A 111 -7.30 -4.58 2.46
C TYR A 111 -7.99 -3.29 2.01
N ALA A 112 -7.99 -2.27 2.87
CA ALA A 112 -8.44 -0.93 2.47
C ALA A 112 -7.33 -0.21 1.70
N LEU A 113 -7.69 0.48 0.62
CA LEU A 113 -6.83 1.36 -0.17
C LEU A 113 -7.38 2.78 -0.15
N ALA A 114 -6.50 3.76 -0.14
CA ALA A 114 -6.87 5.14 -0.38
C ALA A 114 -5.69 5.95 -0.97
N PRO A 115 -5.98 7.07 -1.65
CA PRO A 115 -4.98 8.05 -2.03
C PRO A 115 -4.31 8.65 -0.79
N LEU A 116 -3.00 8.82 -0.83
CA LEU A 116 -2.18 9.48 0.18
C LEU A 116 -1.73 10.84 -0.33
N ASN A 117 -2.07 11.89 0.43
CA ASN A 117 -1.57 13.24 0.21
C ASN A 117 -0.10 13.32 0.62
N ILE A 118 0.79 13.36 -0.36
CA ILE A 118 2.23 13.53 -0.13
C ILE A 118 2.69 15.00 -0.24
N GLY A 119 1.77 15.92 -0.53
CA GLY A 119 2.04 17.36 -0.56
C GLY A 119 2.81 17.87 -1.79
N THR A 120 3.00 17.04 -2.82
CA THR A 120 3.75 17.40 -4.05
C THR A 120 2.86 17.58 -5.29
N GLY A 121 1.53 17.49 -5.13
CA GLY A 121 0.56 17.60 -6.23
C GLY A 121 0.33 16.30 -7.00
N LYS A 122 0.98 15.20 -6.61
CA LYS A 122 0.73 13.83 -7.09
C LYS A 122 0.37 12.98 -5.88
N ASP A 123 -0.82 12.40 -5.84
CA ASP A 123 -1.19 11.48 -4.74
C ASP A 123 -0.80 10.04 -5.07
N LEU A 124 -0.55 9.22 -4.05
CA LEU A 124 -0.21 7.80 -4.22
C LEU A 124 -1.29 6.92 -3.62
N ALA A 125 -1.76 5.91 -4.35
CA ALA A 125 -2.60 4.88 -3.76
C ALA A 125 -1.74 3.92 -2.92
N CYS A 126 -2.17 3.63 -1.69
CA CYS A 126 -1.51 2.69 -0.79
C CYS A 126 -2.49 2.04 0.17
N PHE A 127 -2.10 0.91 0.77
CA PHE A 127 -2.92 0.26 1.78
C PHE A 127 -2.99 1.08 3.06
N VAL A 128 -4.16 1.04 3.68
CA VAL A 128 -4.45 1.68 4.95
C VAL A 128 -4.66 0.59 5.99
N PHE A 129 -3.92 0.67 7.08
CA PHE A 129 -3.96 -0.28 8.18
C PHE A 129 -4.57 0.37 9.41
N GLY A 130 -5.86 0.11 9.65
CA GLY A 130 -6.57 0.49 10.87
C GLY A 130 -6.21 -0.44 12.02
N ILE A 131 -5.84 0.15 13.16
CA ILE A 131 -5.32 -0.54 14.35
C ILE A 131 -6.12 -0.05 15.56
N PRO A 132 -6.93 -0.92 16.20
CA PRO A 132 -7.70 -0.53 17.38
C PRO A 132 -6.84 -0.05 18.56
N PRO A 133 -7.43 0.66 19.54
CA PRO A 133 -6.73 1.08 20.76
C PRO A 133 -6.04 -0.09 21.46
N GLY A 134 -4.80 0.11 21.93
CA GLY A 134 -4.05 -0.88 22.72
C GLY A 134 -3.84 -2.23 22.02
N SER A 135 -4.04 -2.31 20.71
CA SER A 135 -4.10 -3.56 19.97
C SER A 135 -2.88 -3.77 19.09
N THR A 136 -2.68 -5.02 18.70
CA THR A 136 -1.66 -5.43 17.74
C THR A 136 -2.35 -6.10 16.57
N VAL A 137 -1.94 -5.76 15.35
CA VAL A 137 -2.41 -6.40 14.13
C VAL A 137 -1.23 -6.96 13.35
N GLU A 138 -1.51 -7.99 12.56
CA GLU A 138 -0.54 -8.70 11.74
C GLU A 138 -0.89 -8.52 10.26
N ILE A 139 0.11 -8.23 9.44
CA ILE A 139 -0.01 -8.18 7.98
C ILE A 139 0.96 -9.20 7.40
N LEU A 140 0.50 -10.00 6.45
CA LEU A 140 1.31 -11.03 5.81
C LEU A 140 1.69 -10.63 4.38
N GLU A 141 2.98 -10.75 4.08
CA GLU A 141 3.53 -10.54 2.75
C GLU A 141 4.37 -11.72 2.29
N GLY A 142 4.13 -12.17 1.07
CA GLY A 142 4.91 -13.20 0.40
C GLY A 142 5.93 -12.62 -0.57
N GLY A 143 6.93 -13.43 -0.88
CA GLY A 143 7.99 -13.09 -1.83
C GLY A 143 9.16 -12.33 -1.24
N ILE A 144 9.28 -12.34 0.09
CA ILE A 144 10.45 -11.83 0.80
C ILE A 144 11.20 -13.03 1.40
N PRO A 145 12.41 -13.35 0.93
CA PRO A 145 13.17 -14.49 1.42
C PRO A 145 13.54 -14.39 2.91
N ASP A 146 13.80 -13.17 3.39
CA ASP A 146 14.21 -12.92 4.78
C ASP A 146 13.81 -11.51 5.24
N ALA A 147 13.09 -11.43 6.36
CA ALA A 147 12.68 -10.19 7.01
C ALA A 147 13.85 -9.28 7.40
N SER A 148 15.07 -9.82 7.59
CA SER A 148 16.26 -9.00 7.86
C SER A 148 16.61 -8.03 6.72
N GLN A 149 16.07 -8.27 5.52
CA GLN A 149 16.26 -7.42 4.35
C GLN A 149 15.33 -6.21 4.33
N ILE A 150 14.36 -6.12 5.25
CA ILE A 150 13.36 -5.06 5.25
C ILE A 150 13.93 -3.82 5.93
N ASN A 151 14.19 -2.78 5.13
CA ASN A 151 14.66 -1.49 5.60
C ASN A 151 14.46 -0.43 4.50
N PRO A 152 13.93 0.77 4.79
CA PRO A 152 13.33 1.20 6.04
C PRO A 152 12.00 0.49 6.31
N LEU A 153 11.48 0.67 7.53
CA LEU A 153 10.16 0.21 7.95
C LEU A 153 9.53 1.31 8.82
N ILE A 154 8.71 2.15 8.19
CA ILE A 154 8.22 3.39 8.80
C ILE A 154 6.69 3.45 8.65
N PRO A 155 5.93 3.43 9.76
CA PRO A 155 4.51 3.69 9.73
C PRO A 155 4.28 5.21 9.73
N TYR A 156 3.51 5.70 8.76
CA TYR A 156 3.02 7.08 8.74
C TYR A 156 1.57 7.08 9.18
N GLU A 157 1.27 7.76 10.27
CA GLU A 157 -0.10 7.89 10.77
C GLU A 157 -0.89 8.79 9.85
N VAL A 158 -2.13 8.38 9.57
CA VAL A 158 -3.00 9.09 8.63
C VAL A 158 -4.36 9.38 9.23
N VAL A 159 -4.94 10.50 8.78
CA VAL A 159 -6.34 10.85 9.03
C VAL A 159 -7.09 10.92 7.69
N PRO A 160 -8.31 10.37 7.60
CA PRO A 160 -9.10 10.47 6.38
C PRO A 160 -9.60 11.91 6.21
N GLY A 161 -9.47 12.42 4.99
CA GLY A 161 -10.11 13.66 4.56
C GLY A 161 -11.60 13.47 4.24
N ILE A 162 -12.18 14.45 3.56
CA ILE A 162 -13.57 14.38 3.10
C ILE A 162 -13.65 13.43 1.89
N PRO A 163 -14.65 12.53 1.82
CA PRO A 163 -14.86 11.69 0.65
C PRO A 163 -15.09 12.52 -0.61
N GLY A 164 -14.49 12.10 -1.72
CA GLY A 164 -14.61 12.74 -3.02
C GLY A 164 -14.32 11.76 -4.15
N ASP A 165 -14.52 12.22 -5.38
CA ASP A 165 -14.13 11.47 -6.56
C ASP A 165 -12.63 11.65 -6.83
N PHE A 166 -11.97 10.58 -7.24
CA PHE A 166 -10.58 10.57 -7.65
C PHE A 166 -10.45 9.86 -9.00
N CYS A 167 -9.66 10.44 -9.90
CA CYS A 167 -9.24 9.82 -11.13
C CYS A 167 -7.93 9.08 -10.88
N ILE A 168 -7.94 7.78 -11.16
CA ILE A 168 -6.88 6.85 -10.80
C ILE A 168 -6.37 6.19 -12.07
N ALA A 169 -5.10 6.47 -12.39
CA ALA A 169 -4.39 5.90 -13.53
C ALA A 169 -3.28 4.98 -13.01
N TYR A 170 -3.20 3.76 -13.53
CA TYR A 170 -2.17 2.79 -13.14
C TYR A 170 -1.23 2.46 -14.31
N ASN A 171 -0.07 1.92 -13.99
CA ASN A 171 0.85 1.42 -15.01
C ASN A 171 0.46 0.00 -15.42
N GLU A 172 0.03 -0.19 -16.67
CA GLU A 172 -0.34 -1.52 -17.20
C GLU A 172 0.80 -2.55 -17.16
N GLN A 173 2.06 -2.11 -17.22
CA GLN A 173 3.20 -3.01 -17.09
C GLN A 173 3.27 -3.63 -15.70
N ALA A 174 2.86 -2.91 -14.65
CA ALA A 174 2.79 -3.50 -13.31
C ALA A 174 1.82 -4.68 -13.28
N VAL A 175 0.65 -4.55 -13.93
CA VAL A 175 -0.33 -5.64 -14.06
C VAL A 175 0.24 -6.81 -14.87
N LYS A 176 0.87 -6.53 -16.02
CA LYS A 176 1.48 -7.56 -16.89
C LYS A 176 2.58 -8.34 -16.17
N GLN A 177 3.46 -7.64 -15.42
CA GLN A 177 4.51 -8.28 -14.63
C GLN A 177 3.93 -9.17 -13.53
N TYR A 178 2.92 -8.66 -12.79
CA TYR A 178 2.23 -9.45 -11.77
C TYR A 178 1.63 -10.74 -12.34
N ILE A 179 0.93 -10.66 -13.48
CA ILE A 179 0.37 -11.84 -14.16
C ILE A 179 1.48 -12.81 -14.57
N LEU A 180 2.54 -12.32 -15.22
CA LEU A 180 3.63 -13.15 -15.73
C LEU A 180 4.32 -13.94 -14.62
N GLN A 181 4.52 -13.34 -13.46
CA GLN A 181 5.26 -13.92 -12.34
C GLN A 181 4.39 -14.79 -11.43
N THR A 182 3.12 -14.44 -11.23
CA THR A 182 2.20 -15.24 -10.39
C THR A 182 1.50 -16.36 -11.15
N GLY A 183 1.32 -16.21 -12.46
CA GLY A 183 0.43 -17.04 -13.26
C GLY A 183 -1.05 -16.81 -12.96
N TYR A 184 -1.42 -15.81 -12.14
CA TYR A 184 -2.81 -15.53 -11.80
C TYR A 184 -3.54 -14.83 -12.95
N SER A 185 -4.83 -15.12 -13.07
CA SER A 185 -5.72 -14.37 -13.97
C SER A 185 -6.11 -13.07 -13.29
N VAL A 186 -5.67 -11.93 -13.83
CA VAL A 186 -6.02 -10.61 -13.31
C VAL A 186 -6.90 -9.86 -14.30
N THR A 187 -8.04 -9.36 -13.83
CA THR A 187 -8.89 -8.39 -14.53
C THR A 187 -8.81 -7.06 -13.80
N PRO A 188 -7.93 -6.13 -14.23
CA PRO A 188 -7.81 -4.82 -13.58
C PRO A 188 -9.04 -3.94 -13.89
N PRO A 189 -9.25 -2.83 -13.15
CA PRO A 189 -10.23 -1.82 -13.54
C PRO A 189 -9.84 -1.14 -14.87
N ALA A 190 -10.74 -0.32 -15.42
CA ALA A 190 -10.42 0.56 -16.54
C ALA A 190 -9.22 1.47 -16.22
N ASN A 191 -8.49 1.94 -17.24
CA ASN A 191 -7.32 2.80 -17.04
C ASN A 191 -7.42 4.06 -17.93
N PRO A 192 -7.61 5.26 -17.35
CA PRO A 192 -7.85 5.52 -15.93
C PRO A 192 -9.30 5.17 -15.51
N PHE A 193 -9.58 5.17 -14.21
CA PHE A 193 -10.93 4.98 -13.67
C PHE A 193 -11.26 5.99 -12.55
N THR A 194 -12.53 6.36 -12.45
CA THR A 194 -13.04 7.19 -11.35
C THR A 194 -13.46 6.31 -10.18
N GLU A 195 -13.07 6.71 -8.98
CA GLU A 195 -13.50 6.06 -7.75
C GLU A 195 -13.86 7.09 -6.67
N LYS A 196 -14.88 6.77 -5.86
CA LYS A 196 -15.23 7.59 -4.71
C LYS A 196 -14.52 7.08 -3.46
N THR A 197 -13.60 7.88 -2.93
CA THR A 197 -12.76 7.48 -1.78
C THR A 197 -12.35 8.71 -0.95
N VAL A 198 -11.52 8.52 0.08
CA VAL A 198 -11.00 9.59 0.94
C VAL A 198 -9.54 9.83 0.67
N LEU A 199 -9.12 11.10 0.64
CA LEU A 199 -7.70 11.45 0.65
C LEU A 199 -7.14 11.31 2.07
N LEU A 200 -6.15 10.45 2.26
CA LEU A 200 -5.44 10.32 3.53
C LEU A 200 -4.44 11.46 3.68
N ASN A 201 -4.46 12.09 4.85
CA ASN A 201 -3.50 13.12 5.21
C ASN A 201 -2.55 12.58 6.28
N PRO A 202 -1.24 12.47 5.99
CA PRO A 202 -0.26 12.11 6.99
C PRO A 202 -0.23 13.14 8.14
N THR A 203 -0.10 12.67 9.37
CA THR A 203 0.13 13.56 10.52
C THR A 203 1.57 14.06 10.56
N GLN A 204 2.49 13.34 9.90
CA GLN A 204 3.88 13.71 9.73
C GLN A 204 4.11 14.55 8.47
N LYS A 205 5.10 15.47 8.51
CA LYS A 205 5.54 16.25 7.34
C LYS A 205 6.64 15.53 6.56
N GLY A 206 6.78 15.85 5.27
CA GLY A 206 7.89 15.39 4.44
C GLY A 206 7.84 13.88 4.15
N VAL A 207 6.64 13.35 3.97
CA VAL A 207 6.47 11.93 3.62
C VAL A 207 7.06 11.66 2.21
N PRO A 208 7.77 10.54 1.99
CA PRO A 208 8.40 10.25 0.70
C PRO A 208 7.39 10.08 -0.45
N GLU A 209 7.85 10.30 -1.68
CA GLU A 209 7.04 10.19 -2.91
C GLU A 209 7.44 9.01 -3.81
N ASN A 210 8.25 8.09 -3.29
CA ASN A 210 8.82 7.01 -4.09
C ASN A 210 7.73 6.07 -4.62
N GLU A 211 7.78 5.82 -5.92
CA GLU A 211 6.97 4.82 -6.62
C GLU A 211 7.91 3.77 -7.27
N ILE A 212 7.41 2.56 -7.43
CA ILE A 212 8.14 1.53 -8.20
C ILE A 212 7.91 1.74 -9.69
N TYR A 213 6.64 1.86 -10.08
CA TYR A 213 6.25 1.94 -11.48
C TYR A 213 5.82 3.38 -11.77
N SER A 214 6.54 4.04 -12.67
CA SER A 214 6.18 5.38 -13.14
C SER A 214 4.84 5.40 -13.87
N GLY A 215 4.19 6.55 -13.94
CA GLY A 215 2.93 6.71 -14.68
C GLY A 215 1.68 6.27 -13.90
N GLN A 216 1.86 5.82 -12.65
CA GLN A 216 0.77 5.79 -11.69
C GLN A 216 0.44 7.23 -11.27
N ASN A 217 -0.84 7.60 -11.29
CA ASN A 217 -1.29 8.91 -10.89
C ASN A 217 -2.65 8.83 -10.20
N VAL A 218 -2.81 9.62 -9.15
CA VAL A 218 -4.09 9.84 -8.48
C VAL A 218 -4.31 11.34 -8.38
N THR A 219 -5.44 11.79 -8.89
CA THR A 219 -5.82 13.21 -8.88
C THR A 219 -7.26 13.36 -8.42
N ALA A 220 -7.56 14.39 -7.63
CA ALA A 220 -8.92 14.72 -7.26
C ALA A 220 -9.78 15.05 -8.50
N GLY A 221 -11.05 14.60 -8.49
CA GLY A 221 -12.01 14.75 -9.57
C GLY A 221 -12.31 13.44 -10.29
N SER A 222 -13.24 13.47 -11.24
CA SER A 222 -13.54 12.34 -12.12
C SER A 222 -12.54 12.26 -13.27
N CYS A 223 -12.30 11.05 -13.81
CA CYS A 223 -11.57 10.91 -15.06
C CYS A 223 -12.33 11.50 -16.25
N ASP A 224 -11.62 12.17 -17.14
CA ASP A 224 -12.17 12.62 -18.40
C ASP A 224 -12.56 11.40 -19.25
N ARG A 225 -13.83 11.32 -19.63
CA ARG A 225 -14.36 10.21 -20.45
C ARG A 225 -13.98 10.29 -21.93
N THR A 226 -13.11 11.22 -22.31
CA THR A 226 -12.83 11.59 -23.71
C THR A 226 -11.42 11.21 -24.20
N GLN A 227 -10.74 10.26 -23.55
CA GLN A 227 -9.51 9.67 -24.08
C GLN A 227 -9.74 8.23 -24.55
#